data_AF-A0A968VHA8-F1
#
_entry.id   AF-A0A968VHA8-F1
#
_cell.length_a   1.000
_cell.length_b   1.000
_cell.length_c   1.000
_cell.angle_alpha   90.00
_cell.angle_beta   90.00
_cell.angle_gamma   90.00
#
_symmetry.space_group_name_H-M   'P 1'
#
loop_
_entity.id
_entity.type
_entity.pdbx_description
1 polymer ?
#
loop_
_entity_poly.entity_id
_entity_poly.type
_entity_poly.pdbx_seq_one_letter_code
_entity_poly.pdbx_strand_id
1 'polypeptide(L)'
;MSQSRKSYSDEFKFQVVLETFTSDHTIESICRKHGIHMTQINQWRKAFKEHGHTIFSLKRTHLGKKSSPDKDPTELTRIIGELTIQNQILKKALSVWD
;
A
#
# COMPACT_ATOMS: atom_id res chain seq x y z
N MET A 1 -8.71 -30.50 -0.35
CA MET A 1 -7.67 -29.68 -1.01
C MET A 1 -8.11 -28.23 -0.93
N SER A 2 -7.35 -27.37 -0.26
CA SER A 2 -7.66 -25.94 -0.15
C SER A 2 -7.38 -25.28 -1.50
N GLN A 3 -8.42 -24.83 -2.21
CA GLN A 3 -8.22 -24.01 -3.40
C GLN A 3 -7.49 -22.73 -3.02
N SER A 4 -6.31 -22.53 -3.59
CA SER A 4 -5.55 -21.28 -3.48
C SER A 4 -6.43 -20.13 -3.96
N ARG A 5 -6.71 -19.17 -3.08
CA ARG A 5 -7.45 -17.94 -3.44
C ARG A 5 -6.68 -17.23 -4.55
N LYS A 6 -7.30 -17.05 -5.71
CA LYS A 6 -6.79 -16.15 -6.76
C LYS A 6 -6.70 -14.74 -6.17
N SER A 7 -5.49 -14.19 -6.15
CA SER A 7 -5.26 -12.79 -5.82
C SER A 7 -5.35 -11.95 -7.09
N TYR A 8 -5.87 -10.73 -6.95
CA TYR A 8 -5.95 -9.75 -8.01
C TYR A 8 -5.18 -8.51 -7.58
N SER A 9 -4.48 -7.85 -8.51
CA SER A 9 -3.82 -6.58 -8.24
C SER A 9 -4.84 -5.48 -7.98
N ASP A 10 -4.44 -4.44 -7.24
CA ASP A 10 -5.35 -3.35 -6.90
C ASP A 10 -5.72 -2.50 -8.13
N GLU A 11 -4.79 -2.35 -9.07
CA GLU A 11 -5.04 -1.75 -10.39
C GLU A 11 -6.12 -2.51 -11.16
N PHE A 12 -6.03 -3.84 -11.19
CA PHE A 12 -7.02 -4.67 -11.88
C PHE A 12 -8.40 -4.58 -11.24
N LYS A 13 -8.48 -4.63 -9.90
CA LYS A 13 -9.75 -4.42 -9.17
C LYS A 13 -10.36 -3.06 -9.50
N PHE A 14 -9.54 -2.02 -9.55
CA PHE A 14 -10.00 -0.66 -9.88
C PHE A 14 -10.55 -0.57 -11.31
N GLN A 15 -9.84 -1.13 -12.31
CA GLN A 15 -10.30 -1.15 -13.70
C GLN A 15 -11.63 -1.91 -13.85
N VAL A 16 -11.74 -3.10 -13.25
CA VAL A 16 -12.97 -3.91 -13.28
C VAL A 16 -14.12 -3.15 -12.64
N VAL A 17 -13.90 -2.48 -11.50
CA VAL A 17 -14.92 -1.69 -10.83
C VAL A 17 -15.36 -0.50 -11.70
N LEU A 18 -14.46 0.20 -12.38
CA LEU A 18 -14.83 1.28 -13.30
C LEU A 18 -15.68 0.77 -14.47
N GLU A 19 -15.34 -0.38 -15.04
CA GLU A 19 -16.10 -1.01 -16.11
C GLU A 19 -17.56 -1.26 -15.68
N THR A 20 -17.80 -1.60 -14.40
CA THR A 20 -19.16 -1.82 -13.87
C THR A 20 -20.01 -0.56 -13.69
N PHE A 21 -19.40 0.64 -13.77
CA PHE A 21 -20.11 1.92 -13.73
C PHE A 21 -20.40 2.48 -15.13
N THR A 22 -19.78 1.91 -16.15
CA THR A 22 -20.02 2.29 -17.54
C THR A 22 -21.32 1.66 -18.03
N SER A 23 -22.18 2.42 -18.71
CA SER A 23 -23.50 1.96 -19.18
C SER A 23 -23.45 0.77 -20.15
N ASP A 24 -22.30 0.55 -20.78
CA ASP A 24 -22.18 -0.35 -21.92
C ASP A 24 -21.95 -1.82 -21.51
N HIS A 25 -21.66 -2.08 -20.24
CA HIS A 25 -21.30 -3.41 -19.74
C HIS A 25 -22.16 -3.81 -18.54
N THR A 26 -22.93 -4.90 -18.68
CA THR A 26 -23.61 -5.51 -17.54
C THR A 26 -22.63 -6.27 -16.66
N ILE A 27 -22.96 -6.46 -15.38
CA ILE A 27 -22.07 -7.17 -14.46
C ILE A 27 -21.89 -8.63 -14.90
N GLU A 28 -22.90 -9.25 -15.51
CA GLU A 28 -22.76 -10.60 -16.08
C GLU A 28 -21.73 -10.65 -17.21
N SER A 29 -21.69 -9.65 -18.08
CA SER A 29 -20.71 -9.55 -19.17
C SER A 29 -19.29 -9.44 -18.61
N ILE A 30 -19.11 -8.61 -17.58
CA ILE A 30 -17.82 -8.40 -16.90
C ILE A 30 -17.36 -9.69 -16.17
N CYS A 31 -18.29 -10.41 -15.53
CA CYS A 31 -18.01 -11.71 -14.93
C CYS A 31 -17.47 -12.71 -15.96
N ARG A 32 -18.08 -12.76 -17.15
CA ARG A 32 -17.65 -13.64 -18.25
C ARG A 32 -16.32 -13.22 -18.84
N LYS A 33 -16.13 -11.92 -19.07
CA LYS A 33 -14.91 -11.35 -19.68
C LYS A 33 -13.67 -11.59 -18.84
N HIS A 34 -13.78 -11.41 -17.52
CA HIS A 34 -12.65 -11.52 -16.61
C HIS A 34 -12.61 -12.84 -15.81
N GLY A 35 -13.63 -13.69 -15.95
CA GLY A 35 -13.73 -14.96 -15.22
C GLY A 35 -13.91 -14.79 -13.70
N ILE A 36 -14.54 -13.69 -13.27
CA ILE A 36 -14.70 -13.31 -11.86
C ILE A 36 -16.14 -13.56 -11.45
N HIS A 37 -16.33 -14.07 -10.22
CA HIS A 37 -17.66 -14.26 -9.67
C HIS A 37 -18.35 -12.93 -9.31
N MET A 38 -19.64 -12.82 -9.60
CA MET A 38 -20.50 -11.66 -9.33
C MET A 38 -20.32 -11.10 -7.91
N THR A 39 -20.29 -11.98 -6.91
CA THR A 39 -20.12 -11.59 -5.49
C THR A 39 -18.81 -10.83 -5.25
N GLN A 40 -17.73 -11.20 -5.94
CA GLN A 40 -16.42 -10.56 -5.79
C GLN A 40 -16.43 -9.15 -6.39
N ILE A 41 -17.03 -9.00 -7.57
CA ILE A 41 -17.20 -7.69 -8.22
C ILE A 41 -18.06 -6.77 -7.35
N ASN A 42 -19.14 -7.28 -6.77
CA ASN A 42 -20.01 -6.50 -5.88
C ASN A 42 -19.29 -6.07 -4.60
N GLN A 43 -18.45 -6.94 -4.02
CA GLN A 43 -17.59 -6.57 -2.88
C GLN A 43 -16.63 -5.44 -3.26
N TRP A 44 -15.97 -5.51 -4.41
CA TRP A 44 -15.08 -4.45 -4.86
C TRP A 44 -15.81 -3.14 -5.17
N ARG A 45 -17.00 -3.19 -5.77
CA ARG A 45 -17.84 -2.00 -5.98
C ARG A 45 -18.22 -1.33 -4.66
N LYS A 46 -18.58 -2.13 -3.65
CA LYS A 46 -18.92 -1.63 -2.31
C LYS A 46 -17.70 -0.96 -1.68
N ALA A 47 -16.56 -1.66 -1.66
CA ALA A 47 -15.30 -1.12 -1.15
C ALA A 47 -14.89 0.18 -1.86
N PHE A 48 -15.07 0.26 -3.19
CA PHE A 48 -14.77 1.47 -3.95
C PHE A 48 -15.71 2.64 -3.61
N LYS A 49 -17.01 2.39 -3.43
CA LYS A 49 -17.95 3.44 -2.99
C LYS A 49 -17.62 3.94 -1.59
N GLU A 50 -17.33 3.02 -0.67
CA GLU A 50 -17.04 3.34 0.73
C GLU A 50 -15.69 4.03 0.89
N HIS A 51 -14.65 3.57 0.20
CA HIS A 51 -13.28 4.07 0.37
C HIS A 51 -12.82 5.03 -0.72
N GLY A 52 -13.53 5.16 -1.84
CA GLY A 52 -13.11 5.99 -2.97
C GLY A 52 -12.95 7.47 -2.61
N HIS A 53 -13.79 7.99 -1.70
CA HIS A 53 -13.66 9.36 -1.20
C HIS A 53 -12.34 9.59 -0.42
N THR A 54 -11.77 8.55 0.18
CA THR A 54 -10.52 8.66 0.95
C THR A 54 -9.33 8.98 0.06
N ILE A 55 -9.34 8.58 -1.22
CA ILE A 55 -8.29 8.92 -2.20
C ILE A 55 -8.22 10.44 -2.41
N PHE A 56 -9.37 11.10 -2.50
CA PHE A 56 -9.44 12.56 -2.63
C PHE A 56 -9.16 13.28 -1.31
N SER A 57 -9.48 12.64 -0.17
CA SER A 57 -9.05 13.12 1.16
C SER A 57 -7.54 13.02 1.33
N LEU A 58 -6.92 11.95 0.82
CA LEU A 58 -5.48 11.71 0.88
C LEU A 58 -4.71 12.79 0.13
N LYS A 59 -5.27 13.35 -0.96
CA LYS A 59 -4.67 14.47 -1.68
C LYS A 59 -4.68 15.78 -0.88
N ARG A 60 -5.69 15.99 -0.01
CA ARG A 60 -5.71 17.11 0.94
C ARG A 60 -4.72 16.92 2.09
N THR A 61 -4.46 15.67 2.49
CA THR A 61 -3.46 15.38 3.52
C THR A 61 -2.04 15.24 2.97
N HIS A 62 -1.82 14.88 1.71
CA HIS A 62 -0.47 14.81 1.09
C HIS A 62 0.19 16.18 0.87
N LEU A 63 -0.59 17.27 0.86
CA LEU A 63 -0.05 18.64 0.96
C LEU A 63 0.40 18.99 2.40
N GLY A 64 0.10 18.15 3.40
CA GLY A 64 0.43 18.40 4.82
C GLY A 64 1.05 17.24 5.60
N LYS A 65 1.17 16.03 5.03
CA LYS A 65 1.70 14.87 5.76
C LYS A 65 2.27 13.85 4.77
N LYS A 66 3.59 13.84 4.67
CA LYS A 66 4.36 12.69 4.18
C LYS A 66 3.99 11.49 5.06
N SER A 67 3.21 10.57 4.53
CA SER A 67 3.03 9.23 5.07
C SER A 67 4.29 8.41 4.76
N SER A 68 5.35 8.64 5.53
CA SER A 68 6.24 7.54 5.91
C SER A 68 5.63 6.89 7.16
N PRO A 69 5.65 5.56 7.30
CA PRO A 69 5.26 4.92 8.54
C PRO A 69 6.13 5.49 9.67
N ASP A 70 5.49 5.85 10.77
CA ASP A 70 6.09 6.28 12.05
C ASP A 70 7.36 5.47 12.36
N LYS A 71 8.51 5.99 11.94
CA LYS A 71 9.73 5.79 12.69
C LYS A 71 9.91 7.11 13.39
N ASP A 72 9.66 7.10 14.70
CA ASP A 72 9.78 8.27 15.53
C ASP A 72 11.16 8.91 15.22
N PRO A 73 11.22 10.15 14.72
CA PRO A 73 12.50 10.77 14.34
C PRO A 73 13.49 10.78 15.52
N THR A 74 12.97 10.69 16.74
CA THR A 74 13.74 10.51 17.98
C THR A 74 14.44 9.15 18.07
N GLU A 75 13.80 8.05 17.66
CA GLU A 75 14.41 6.72 17.63
C GLU A 75 15.51 6.63 16.58
N LEU A 76 15.27 7.18 15.39
CA LEU A 76 16.28 7.18 14.33
C LEU A 76 17.52 8.00 14.72
N THR A 77 17.33 9.19 15.31
CA THR A 77 18.45 10.02 15.79
C THR A 77 19.22 9.36 16.92
N ARG A 78 18.53 8.66 17.83
CA ARG A 78 19.15 7.86 18.89
C ARG A 78 20.02 6.74 18.31
N ILE A 79 19.49 5.93 17.38
CA ILE A 79 20.21 4.81 16.77
C ILE A 79 21.44 5.33 15.99
N ILE A 80 21.30 6.43 15.25
CA ILE A 80 22.42 7.05 14.53
C ILE A 80 23.51 7.53 15.51
N GLY A 81 23.12 8.17 16.60
CA GLY A 81 24.06 8.62 17.63
C GLY A 81 24.84 7.47 18.25
N GLU A 82 24.16 6.38 18.62
CA GLU A 82 24.78 5.19 19.18
C GLU A 82 25.77 4.54 18.21
N LEU A 83 25.36 4.32 16.95
CA LEU A 83 26.23 3.76 15.92
C LEU A 83 27.44 4.66 15.61
N THR A 84 27.28 5.98 15.71
CA THR A 84 28.38 6.94 15.49
C THR A 84 29.44 6.81 16.59
N ILE A 85 29.01 6.71 17.85
CA ILE A 85 29.92 6.52 18.99
C ILE A 85 30.66 5.18 18.87
N GLN A 86 29.93 4.10 18.57
CA GLN A 86 30.55 2.79 18.37
C GLN A 86 31.60 2.82 17.25
N ASN A 87 31.28 3.45 16.12
CA ASN A 87 32.23 3.62 15.02
C ASN A 87 33.47 4.44 15.43
N GLN A 88 33.28 5.52 16.19
CA GLN A 88 34.40 6.33 16.67
C GLN A 88 35.31 5.56 17.64
N ILE A 89 34.73 4.76 18.53
CA ILE A 89 35.49 3.90 19.45
C ILE A 89 36.26 2.85 18.66
N LEU A 90 35.62 2.16 17.71
CA LEU A 90 36.27 1.16 16.87
C LEU A 90 37.40 1.75 16.04
N LYS A 91 37.20 2.93 15.44
CA LYS A 91 38.26 3.65 14.69
C LYS A 91 39.43 4.05 15.59
N LYS A 92 39.15 4.55 16.80
CA LYS A 92 40.21 4.87 17.79
C LYS A 92 40.96 3.63 18.23
N ALA A 93 40.25 2.53 18.51
CA ALA A 93 40.87 1.27 18.91
C ALA A 93 41.78 0.72 17.81
N LEU A 94 41.34 0.78 16.54
CA LEU A 94 42.14 0.39 15.39
C LEU A 94 43.39 1.28 15.24
N SER A 95 43.23 2.60 15.41
CA SER A 95 44.35 3.57 15.37
C SER A 95 45.34 3.45 16.52
N VAL A 96 44.99 2.76 17.61
CA VAL A 96 45.88 2.48 18.75
C VAL A 96 46.61 1.15 18.58
N TRP A 97 46.13 0.30 17.66
CA TRP A 97 46.72 -1.00 17.33
C TRP A 97 47.63 -0.97 16.09
N ASP A 98 47.60 0.12 15.31
CA ASP A 98 48.66 0.54 14.38
C ASP A 98 49.76 1.33 15.12
#